data_AF-A0A7X9IJL6-F1
#
_entry.id   AF-A0A7X9IJL6-F1
#
_cell.length_a   1.000
_cell.length_b   1.000
_cell.length_c   1.000
_cell.angle_alpha   90.00
_cell.angle_beta   90.00
_cell.angle_gamma   90.00
#
_symmetry.space_group_name_H-M   'P 1'
#
loop_
_entity.id
_entity.type
_entity.pdbx_description
1 polymer ?
#
loop_
_entity_poly.entity_id
_entity_poly.type
_entity_poly.pdbx_seq_one_letter_code
_entity_poly.pdbx_strand_id
1 'polypeptide(L)'
;MVDLCTLFKSISQHVWRFLELSSLSGIGVSEESITDGILIALATFGGKNVVVRKFSRYQESKNGADLEMWFHLKNNFVGSLIQAKKLESSS
;
A
#
# COMPACT_ATOMS: atom_id res chain seq x y z
N MET A 1 7.87 -12.23 -15.30
CA MET A 1 7.20 -12.16 -13.98
C MET A 1 8.13 -11.35 -13.08
N VAL A 2 7.70 -10.20 -12.59
CA VAL A 2 8.53 -9.34 -11.74
C VAL A 2 8.59 -9.95 -10.34
N ASP A 3 9.78 -10.04 -9.74
CA ASP A 3 9.88 -10.52 -8.37
C ASP A 3 9.27 -9.50 -7.40
N LEU A 4 8.87 -9.98 -6.22
CA LEU A 4 8.15 -9.17 -5.24
C LEU A 4 8.96 -7.93 -4.81
N CYS A 5 10.27 -8.07 -4.60
CA CYS A 5 11.11 -6.95 -4.17
C CYS A 5 11.16 -5.85 -5.23
N THR A 6 11.32 -6.21 -6.51
CA THR A 6 11.28 -5.26 -7.62
C THR A 6 9.93 -4.58 -7.75
N LEU A 7 8.82 -5.30 -7.53
CA LEU A 7 7.48 -4.71 -7.52
C LEU A 7 7.33 -3.66 -6.41
N PHE A 8 7.71 -3.99 -5.18
CA PHE A 8 7.63 -3.05 -4.04
C PHE A 8 8.48 -1.80 -4.26
N LYS A 9 9.70 -1.97 -4.80
CA LYS A 9 10.57 -0.82 -5.17
C LYS A 9 9.90 0.07 -6.22
N SER A 10 9.32 -0.52 -7.25
CA SER A 10 8.64 0.22 -8.32
C SER A 10 7.43 1.00 -7.80
N ILE A 11 6.59 0.35 -6.97
CA ILE A 11 5.44 1.02 -6.32
C ILE A 11 5.93 2.17 -5.43
N SER A 12 6.97 1.95 -4.62
CA SER A 12 7.53 3.00 -3.77
C SER A 12 8.02 4.20 -4.58
N GLN A 13 8.79 3.99 -5.65
CA GLN A 13 9.23 5.06 -6.54
C GLN A 13 8.06 5.81 -7.18
N HIS A 14 7.02 5.09 -7.59
CA HIS A 14 5.82 5.69 -8.16
C HIS A 14 5.09 6.57 -7.15
N VAL A 15 4.90 6.09 -5.91
CA VAL A 15 4.27 6.85 -4.82
C VAL A 15 5.06 8.12 -4.50
N TRP A 16 6.38 8.05 -4.41
CA TRP A 16 7.22 9.23 -4.18
C TRP A 16 7.06 10.27 -5.28
N ARG A 17 7.10 9.85 -6.55
CA ARG A 17 6.89 10.74 -7.68
C ARG A 17 5.47 11.33 -7.70
N PHE A 18 4.46 10.54 -7.34
CA PHE A 18 3.08 11.00 -7.26
C PHE A 18 2.89 12.05 -6.16
N LEU A 19 3.52 11.86 -5.00
CA LEU A 19 3.54 12.83 -3.91
C LEU A 19 4.26 14.13 -4.30
N GLU A 20 5.39 14.03 -5.00
CA GLU A 20 6.11 15.18 -5.53
C GLU A 20 5.24 15.98 -6.51
N LEU A 21 4.59 15.30 -7.46
CA LEU A 21 3.67 15.94 -8.42
C LEU A 21 2.45 16.57 -7.73
N SER A 22 1.91 15.91 -6.72
CA SER A 22 0.83 16.43 -5.87
C SER A 22 1.26 17.73 -5.18
N SER A 23 2.47 17.76 -4.61
CA SER A 23 3.04 18.96 -3.98
C SER A 23 3.25 20.09 -4.99
N LEU A 24 3.77 19.79 -6.18
CA LEU A 24 4.05 20.79 -7.23
C LEU A 24 2.78 21.37 -7.85
N SER A 25 1.72 20.55 -7.99
CA SER A 25 0.44 20.97 -8.56
C SER A 25 -0.48 21.68 -7.57
N GLY A 26 -0.14 21.66 -6.27
CA GLY A 26 -1.00 22.16 -5.20
C GLY A 26 -2.25 21.30 -4.95
N ILE A 27 -2.37 20.14 -5.63
CA ILE A 27 -3.48 19.21 -5.45
C ILE A 27 -3.10 18.24 -4.33
N GLY A 28 -3.70 18.42 -3.15
CA GLY A 28 -3.50 17.51 -2.02
C GLY A 28 -4.07 16.12 -2.30
N VAL A 29 -3.22 15.09 -2.27
CA VAL A 29 -3.64 13.69 -2.34
C VAL A 29 -3.90 13.17 -0.91
N SER A 30 -5.02 12.52 -0.64
CA SER A 30 -5.29 11.93 0.69
C SER A 30 -4.47 10.66 0.94
N GLU A 31 -4.24 10.30 2.20
CA GLU A 31 -3.63 9.02 2.58
C GLU A 31 -4.39 7.83 2.00
N GLU A 32 -5.72 7.87 2.07
CA GLU A 32 -6.58 6.81 1.53
C GLU A 32 -6.35 6.61 0.02
N SER A 33 -6.18 7.69 -0.75
CA SER A 33 -5.90 7.58 -2.19
C SER A 33 -4.54 6.94 -2.48
N ILE A 34 -3.53 7.21 -1.66
CA ILE A 34 -2.19 6.60 -1.81
C ILE A 34 -2.30 5.10 -1.49
N THR A 35 -2.95 4.76 -0.38
CA THR A 35 -3.20 3.38 0.02
C THR A 35 -3.94 2.62 -1.08
N ASP A 36 -5.02 3.18 -1.62
CA ASP A 36 -5.79 2.56 -2.70
C ASP A 36 -4.95 2.34 -3.96
N GLY A 37 -4.12 3.32 -4.34
CA GLY A 37 -3.21 3.19 -5.47
C GLY A 37 -2.20 2.05 -5.28
N ILE A 38 -1.61 1.93 -4.08
CA ILE A 38 -0.69 0.83 -3.73
C ILE A 38 -1.41 -0.53 -3.81
N LEU A 39 -2.62 -0.63 -3.26
CA LEU A 39 -3.38 -1.87 -3.24
C LEU A 39 -3.78 -2.33 -4.64
N ILE A 40 -4.20 -1.41 -5.50
CA ILE A 40 -4.50 -1.69 -6.91
C ILE A 40 -3.23 -2.19 -7.62
N ALA A 41 -2.08 -1.54 -7.41
CA ALA A 41 -0.83 -1.95 -8.04
C ALA A 41 -0.40 -3.35 -7.59
N LEU A 42 -0.47 -3.65 -6.29
CA LEU A 42 -0.15 -4.97 -5.75
C LEU A 42 -1.10 -6.05 -6.26
N ALA A 43 -2.41 -5.79 -6.30
CA ALA A 43 -3.39 -6.74 -6.83
C ALA A 43 -3.21 -6.98 -8.33
N THR A 44 -2.81 -5.96 -9.09
CA THR A 44 -2.63 -6.05 -10.55
C THR A 44 -1.32 -6.73 -10.93
N PHE A 45 -0.22 -6.38 -10.25
CA PHE A 45 1.14 -6.77 -10.65
C PHE A 45 1.80 -7.82 -9.75
N GLY A 46 1.24 -8.10 -8.56
CA GLY A 46 1.77 -9.07 -7.60
C GLY A 46 1.61 -10.54 -8.01
N GLY A 47 0.80 -10.82 -9.03
CA GLY A 47 0.57 -12.16 -9.53
C GLY A 47 -0.06 -13.08 -8.47
N LYS A 48 0.23 -14.38 -8.55
CA LYS A 48 -0.40 -15.40 -7.68
C LYS A 48 0.14 -15.43 -6.24
N ASN A 49 1.23 -14.73 -5.96
CA ASN A 49 1.94 -14.78 -4.67
C ASN A 49 1.51 -13.65 -3.72
N VAL A 50 0.65 -12.75 -4.17
CA VAL A 50 0.21 -11.58 -3.41
C VAL A 50 -1.32 -11.57 -3.39
N VAL A 51 -1.89 -11.62 -2.19
CA VAL A 51 -3.32 -11.43 -1.98
C VAL A 51 -3.51 -10.17 -1.17
N VAL A 52 -4.28 -9.23 -1.72
CA VAL A 52 -4.57 -7.94 -1.12
C VAL A 52 -6.04 -7.89 -0.74
N ARG A 53 -6.33 -7.51 0.51
CA ARG A 53 -7.70 -7.23 0.95
C ARG A 53 -7.75 -5.87 1.65
N LYS A 54 -8.39 -4.89 1.00
CA LYS A 54 -8.73 -3.62 1.65
C LYS A 54 -9.74 -3.88 2.76
N PHE A 55 -9.56 -3.26 3.91
CA PHE A 55 -10.57 -3.31 4.96
C PHE A 55 -11.72 -2.35 4.65
N SER A 56 -12.94 -2.71 5.05
CA SER A 56 -14.02 -1.73 5.10
C SER A 56 -13.85 -0.80 6.29
N ARG A 57 -14.46 0.39 6.28
CA ARG A 57 -14.43 1.31 7.44
C ARG A 57 -14.84 0.66 8.76
N TYR A 58 -15.78 -0.28 8.70
CA TYR A 58 -16.19 -1.06 9.87
C TYR A 58 -15.07 -1.99 10.37
N GLN A 59 -14.30 -2.59 9.46
CA GLN A 59 -13.17 -3.44 9.80
C GLN A 59 -11.97 -2.62 10.27
N GLU A 60 -11.69 -1.47 9.66
CA GLU A 60 -10.66 -0.52 10.12
C GLU A 60 -10.93 -0.06 11.55
N SER A 61 -12.19 0.25 11.88
CA SER A 61 -12.62 0.60 13.25
C SER A 61 -12.32 -0.50 14.29
N LYS A 62 -12.28 -1.76 13.89
CA LYS A 62 -11.98 -2.90 14.77
C LYS A 62 -10.49 -3.29 14.77
N ASN A 63 -9.85 -3.21 13.62
CA ASN A 63 -8.50 -3.74 13.41
C ASN A 63 -7.42 -2.67 13.59
N GLY A 64 -7.78 -1.38 13.50
CA GLY A 64 -6.84 -0.26 13.63
C GLY A 64 -5.81 -0.16 12.50
N ALA A 65 -6.07 -0.75 11.34
CA ALA A 65 -5.15 -0.77 10.20
C ALA A 65 -5.92 -0.58 8.89
N ASP A 66 -5.29 0.06 7.90
CA ASP A 66 -5.91 0.36 6.59
C ASP A 66 -5.97 -0.89 5.70
N LEU A 67 -5.01 -1.81 5.85
CA LEU A 67 -5.01 -3.06 5.10
C LEU A 67 -4.31 -4.22 5.84
N GLU A 68 -4.61 -5.43 5.39
CA GLU A 68 -3.91 -6.65 5.78
C GLU A 68 -3.19 -7.25 4.57
N MET A 69 -1.94 -7.62 4.77
CA MET A 69 -1.09 -8.20 3.75
C MET A 69 -0.60 -9.57 4.19
N TRP A 70 -0.80 -10.58 3.35
CA TRP A 70 -0.38 -11.95 3.61
C TRP A 70 0.72 -12.37 2.66
N PHE A 71 1.79 -12.92 3.23
CA PHE A 71 2.84 -13.62 2.50
C PHE A 71 2.75 -15.10 2.83
N HIS A 72 2.89 -15.95 1.82
CA HIS A 72 2.90 -17.40 2.03
C HIS A 72 4.15 -18.02 1.42
N LEU A 73 4.73 -18.98 2.13
CA LEU A 73 5.82 -19.83 1.66
C LEU A 73 5.50 -21.28 2.01
N LYS A 74 5.10 -22.07 1.00
CA LYS A 74 4.58 -23.44 1.17
C LYS A 74 3.42 -23.47 2.17
N ASN A 75 3.63 -24.01 3.38
CA ASN A 75 2.61 -24.11 4.44
C ASN A 75 2.74 -23.03 5.52
N ASN A 76 3.68 -22.10 5.38
CA ASN A 76 3.88 -21.01 6.33
C ASN A 76 3.22 -19.74 5.80
N PHE A 77 2.50 -19.05 6.68
CA PHE A 77 1.83 -17.78 6.39
C PHE A 77 2.34 -16.72 7.36
N VAL A 78 2.67 -15.55 6.83
CA VAL A 78 2.99 -14.36 7.62
C VAL A 78 2.00 -13.28 7.23
N GLY A 79 1.15 -12.89 8.18
CA GLY A 79 0.23 -11.77 8.04
C GLY A 79 0.84 -10.50 8.65
N SER A 80 0.64 -9.37 7.99
CA SER A 80 1.00 -8.05 8.49
C SER A 80 -0.20 -7.11 8.39
N LEU A 81 -0.46 -6.36 9.47
CA LEU A 81 -1.40 -5.25 9.48
C LEU A 81 -0.62 -3.98 9.17
N ILE A 82 -1.05 -3.24 8.15
CA ILE A 82 -0.35 -2.03 7.69
C ILE A 82 -1.28 -0.84 7.84
N GLN A 83 -0.79 0.18 8.54
CA GLN A 83 -1.42 1.49 8.64
C GLN A 83 -0.52 2.50 7.92
N ALA A 84 -1.07 3.17 6.92
CA ALA A 84 -0.46 4.29 6.26
C ALA A 84 -0.62 5.54 7.13
N LYS A 85 0.46 6.33 7.24
CA LYS A 85 0.43 7.66 7.83
C LYS A 85 1.32 8.56 6.99
N LYS A 86 0.86 9.77 6.67
CA LYS A 86 1.75 10.84 6.26
C LYS A 86 2.52 11.29 7.48
N LEU A 87 3.83 11.29 7.36
CA LEU A 87 4.68 11.98 8.31
C LEU A 87 4.60 13.46 7.95
N GLU A 88 4.01 14.26 8.84
CA GLU A 88 4.21 15.70 8.75
C GLU A 88 5.67 15.98 9.11
N SER A 89 6.40 16.60 8.17
CA SER A 89 7.71 17.16 8.49
C SER A 89 7.46 18.36 9.40
N SER A 90 7.57 18.16 10.72
CA SER A 90 7.64 19.25 11.68
C SER A 90 8.81 20.16 11.28
N SER A 91 8.47 21.30 10.68
CA SER A 91 9.38 22.41 10.40
C SER A 91 9.33 23.39 11.56
#